data_AF-A0A2N9I5B7-F1
#
_entry.id   AF-A0A2N9I5B7-F1
#
_cell.length_a   1.000
_cell.length_b   1.000
_cell.length_c   1.000
_cell.angle_alpha   90.00
_cell.angle_beta   90.00
_cell.angle_gamma   90.00
#
_symmetry.space_group_name_H-M   'P 1'
#
loop_
_entity.id
_entity.type
_entity.pdbx_description
1 polymer ?
#
loop_
_entity_poly.entity_id
_entity_poly.type
_entity_poly.pdbx_seq_one_letter_code
_entity_poly.pdbx_strand_id
1 'polypeptide(L)'
;MKYVDDDEGIKNYFAAFHLHDTFPAAVVVDDFGDFFEERSCQEKYNNPRGRDLAMVRTLALCHNAVNHANKTMPCKLLLSDTHHGDSPRLLFIYKRWVPTIFTIKGDGSGSFILKSNGNSGSGSSVRIRTAKYSIALQYLILEGIMEDSEHCL
;
A
#
# COMPACT_ATOMS: atom_id res chain seq x y z
N MET A 1 7.87 14.81 -10.67
CA MET A 1 7.19 13.49 -10.68
C MET A 1 7.78 12.69 -11.83
N LYS A 2 8.01 11.38 -11.65
CA LYS A 2 8.49 10.50 -12.71
C LYS A 2 7.35 9.56 -13.09
N TYR A 3 7.03 9.52 -14.37
CA TYR A 3 6.02 8.60 -14.89
C TYR A 3 6.71 7.29 -15.27
N VAL A 4 6.09 6.18 -14.88
CA VAL A 4 6.49 4.82 -15.23
C VAL A 4 5.28 4.16 -15.88
N ASP A 5 5.52 3.42 -16.96
CA ASP A 5 4.43 2.92 -17.81
C ASP A 5 3.89 1.56 -17.35
N ASP A 6 4.70 0.75 -16.65
CA ASP A 6 4.38 -0.62 -16.26
C ASP A 6 5.19 -1.11 -15.03
N ASP A 7 4.99 -2.39 -14.67
CA ASP A 7 5.73 -3.05 -13.59
C ASP A 7 7.25 -3.07 -13.81
N GLU A 8 7.70 -3.08 -15.05
CA GLU A 8 9.12 -3.03 -15.41
C GLU A 8 9.72 -1.65 -15.14
N GLY A 9 8.97 -0.58 -15.42
CA GLY A 9 9.33 0.79 -15.06
C GLY A 9 9.57 0.96 -13.57
N ILE A 10 8.70 0.37 -12.73
CA ILE A 10 8.88 0.34 -11.27
C ILE A 10 10.18 -0.40 -10.92
N LYS A 11 10.42 -1.58 -11.50
CA LYS A 11 11.62 -2.35 -11.20
C LYS A 11 12.90 -1.61 -11.57
N ASN A 12 12.94 -1.02 -12.76
CA ASN A 12 14.08 -0.24 -13.23
C ASN A 12 14.36 0.97 -12.33
N TYR A 13 13.31 1.66 -11.86
CA TYR A 13 13.47 2.78 -10.95
C TYR A 13 14.10 2.36 -9.60
N PHE A 14 13.58 1.30 -8.98
CA PHE A 14 14.11 0.83 -7.69
C PHE A 14 15.46 0.12 -7.83
N ALA A 15 15.77 -0.49 -8.97
CA ALA A 15 17.10 -1.04 -9.23
C ALA A 15 18.17 0.06 -9.18
N ALA A 16 17.86 1.25 -9.70
CA ALA A 16 18.77 2.40 -9.72
C ALA A 16 19.20 2.89 -8.32
N PHE A 17 18.47 2.53 -7.24
CA PHE A 17 18.89 2.85 -5.87
C PHE A 17 20.26 2.25 -5.53
N HIS A 18 20.69 1.19 -6.21
CA HIS A 18 22.00 0.59 -5.96
C HIS A 18 23.14 1.27 -6.73
N LEU A 19 22.84 2.26 -7.58
CA LEU A 19 23.80 2.99 -8.41
C LEU A 19 23.96 4.46 -8.01
N HIS A 20 23.15 4.95 -7.07
CA HIS A 20 23.12 6.36 -6.67
C HIS A 20 23.36 6.51 -5.17
N ASP A 21 24.09 7.56 -4.78
CA ASP A 21 24.36 7.88 -3.37
C ASP A 21 23.34 8.87 -2.79
N THR A 22 22.51 9.46 -3.65
CA THR A 22 21.44 10.39 -3.26
C THR A 22 20.08 9.71 -3.44
N PHE A 23 19.26 9.72 -2.39
CA PHE A 23 17.95 9.08 -2.40
C PHE A 23 16.82 10.09 -2.20
N PRO A 24 15.62 9.80 -2.73
CA PRO A 24 14.44 10.59 -2.40
C PRO A 24 14.05 10.38 -0.92
N ALA A 25 13.50 11.42 -0.29
CA ALA A 25 12.93 11.30 1.06
C ALA A 25 11.70 10.38 1.09
N ALA A 26 10.93 10.35 0.00
CA ALA A 26 9.79 9.46 -0.17
C ALA A 26 9.59 9.08 -1.65
N VAL A 27 9.13 7.86 -1.88
CA VAL A 27 8.61 7.38 -3.16
C VAL A 27 7.12 7.11 -2.98
N VAL A 28 6.31 7.68 -3.87
CA VAL A 28 4.87 7.45 -3.93
C VAL A 28 4.58 6.69 -5.22
N VAL A 29 3.97 5.52 -5.10
CA VAL A 29 3.41 4.79 -6.24
C VAL A 29 1.90 4.90 -6.15
N ASP A 30 1.34 5.64 -7.09
CA ASP A 30 -0.10 5.84 -7.16
C ASP A 30 -0.73 4.69 -7.96
N ASP A 31 -1.83 4.15 -7.44
CA ASP A 31 -2.58 3.02 -7.99
C ASP A 31 -1.71 1.80 -8.34
N PHE A 32 -0.98 1.27 -7.35
CA PHE A 32 -0.01 0.19 -7.53
C PHE A 32 -0.61 -1.04 -8.22
N GLY A 33 -1.88 -1.35 -7.99
CA GLY A 33 -2.56 -2.49 -8.57
C GLY A 33 -2.75 -2.41 -10.09
N ASP A 34 -2.74 -1.20 -10.67
CA ASP A 34 -2.99 -0.93 -12.10
C ASP A 34 -1.78 -1.31 -12.98
N PHE A 35 -0.57 -1.29 -12.42
CA PHE A 35 0.66 -1.74 -13.09
C PHE A 35 0.68 -3.24 -13.42
N PHE A 36 -0.27 -4.02 -12.89
CA PHE A 36 -0.28 -5.48 -12.99
C PHE A 36 -1.55 -5.97 -13.66
N GLU A 37 -1.63 -5.84 -14.97
CA GLU A 37 -2.74 -6.37 -15.77
C GLU A 37 -2.79 -7.91 -15.65
N GLU A 38 -3.97 -8.45 -15.32
CA GLU A 38 -4.14 -9.86 -14.97
C GLU A 38 -3.75 -10.81 -16.11
N ARG A 39 -4.21 -10.54 -17.35
CA ARG A 39 -3.91 -11.38 -18.52
C ARG A 39 -2.43 -11.37 -18.86
N SER A 40 -1.86 -10.18 -18.99
CA SER A 40 -0.44 -9.98 -19.29
C SER A 40 0.46 -10.66 -18.25
N CYS A 41 0.12 -10.57 -16.96
CA CYS A 41 0.86 -11.26 -15.91
C CYS A 41 0.70 -12.79 -15.99
N GLN A 42 -0.51 -13.30 -16.25
CA GLN A 42 -0.74 -14.74 -16.37
C GLN A 42 0.05 -15.36 -17.53
N GLU A 43 0.09 -14.68 -18.68
CA GLU A 43 0.86 -15.10 -19.86
C GLU A 43 2.36 -15.03 -19.60
N LYS A 44 2.87 -13.91 -19.07
CA LYS A 44 4.30 -13.69 -18.76
C LYS A 44 4.87 -14.74 -17.82
N TYR A 45 4.08 -15.17 -16.83
CA TYR A 45 4.51 -16.16 -15.84
C TYR A 45 4.02 -17.58 -16.11
N ASN A 46 3.23 -17.79 -17.17
CA ASN A 46 2.52 -19.04 -17.46
C ASN A 46 1.84 -19.62 -16.21
N ASN A 47 1.12 -18.77 -15.47
CA ASN A 47 0.59 -19.08 -14.14
C ASN A 47 -0.72 -18.33 -13.88
N PRO A 48 -1.82 -18.99 -13.45
CA PRO A 48 -3.09 -18.31 -13.14
C PRO A 48 -2.97 -17.25 -12.03
N ARG A 49 -1.98 -17.36 -11.14
CA ARG A 49 -1.62 -16.36 -10.12
C ARG A 49 -0.47 -15.45 -10.57
N GLY A 50 -0.28 -15.28 -11.88
CA GLY A 50 0.77 -14.45 -12.44
C GLY A 50 0.76 -13.02 -11.89
N ARG A 51 -0.44 -12.43 -11.72
CA ARG A 51 -0.62 -11.10 -11.13
C ARG A 51 -0.10 -11.02 -9.70
N ASP A 52 -0.56 -11.91 -8.83
CA ASP A 52 -0.10 -11.98 -7.43
C ASP A 52 1.43 -12.15 -7.35
N LEU A 53 2.00 -12.99 -8.21
CA LEU A 53 3.44 -13.22 -8.27
C LEU A 53 4.21 -11.96 -8.70
N ALA A 54 3.72 -11.24 -9.70
CA ALA A 54 4.30 -10.00 -10.18
C ALA A 54 4.31 -8.92 -9.07
N MET A 55 3.19 -8.76 -8.39
CA MET A 55 3.05 -7.82 -7.26
C MET A 55 3.98 -8.16 -6.11
N VAL A 56 4.02 -9.43 -5.68
CA VAL A 56 4.91 -9.89 -4.60
C VAL A 56 6.37 -9.62 -4.94
N ARG A 57 6.81 -9.94 -6.17
CA ARG A 57 8.19 -9.71 -6.61
C ARG A 57 8.53 -8.23 -6.63
N THR A 58 7.62 -7.40 -7.12
CA THR A 58 7.84 -5.95 -7.20
C THR A 58 7.88 -5.33 -5.80
N LEU A 59 6.96 -5.69 -4.90
CA LEU A 59 6.99 -5.25 -3.49
C LEU A 59 8.28 -5.66 -2.78
N ALA A 60 8.75 -6.89 -3.01
CA ALA A 60 10.01 -7.37 -2.46
C ALA A 60 11.20 -6.51 -2.92
N LEU A 61 11.24 -6.16 -4.21
CA LEU A 61 12.25 -5.27 -4.77
C LEU A 61 12.18 -3.87 -4.13
N CYS A 62 10.98 -3.27 -4.08
CA CYS A 62 10.78 -1.94 -3.49
C CYS A 62 11.26 -1.93 -2.02
N HIS A 63 10.89 -2.94 -1.24
CA HIS A 63 11.32 -3.09 0.15
C HIS A 63 12.85 -3.18 0.27
N ASN A 64 13.51 -3.97 -0.58
CA ASN A 64 14.96 -4.11 -0.57
C ASN A 64 15.67 -2.79 -0.94
N ALA A 65 15.21 -2.11 -1.99
CA ALA A 65 15.77 -0.84 -2.43
C ALA A 65 15.59 0.26 -1.37
N VAL A 66 14.41 0.37 -0.76
CA VAL A 66 14.16 1.32 0.33
C VAL A 66 15.01 1.00 1.56
N ASN A 67 15.19 -0.27 1.91
CA ASN A 67 16.09 -0.66 2.99
C ASN A 67 17.56 -0.36 2.67
N HIS A 68 17.97 -0.44 1.40
CA HIS A 68 19.29 0.00 0.98
C HIS A 68 19.46 1.51 1.19
N ALA A 69 18.53 2.33 0.67
CA ALA A 69 18.54 3.78 0.86
C ALA A 69 18.58 4.19 2.35
N ASN A 70 17.76 3.52 3.18
CA ASN A 70 17.66 3.76 4.62
C ASN A 70 18.95 3.51 5.41
N LYS A 71 19.95 2.82 4.84
CA LYS A 71 21.29 2.71 5.44
C LYS A 71 22.04 4.03 5.43
N THR A 72 21.74 4.90 4.47
CA THR A 72 22.41 6.18 4.26
C THR A 72 21.52 7.34 4.68
N MET A 73 20.25 7.34 4.27
CA MET A 73 19.30 8.40 4.59
C MET A 73 17.85 7.92 4.64
N PRO A 74 16.96 8.57 5.42
CA PRO A 74 15.56 8.17 5.49
C PRO A 74 14.84 8.25 4.14
N CYS A 75 14.27 7.13 3.72
CA CYS A 75 13.43 6.97 2.53
C CYS A 75 12.16 6.22 2.91
N LYS A 76 10.99 6.78 2.59
CA LYS A 76 9.67 6.17 2.82
C LYS A 76 9.04 5.71 1.51
N LEU A 77 8.26 4.63 1.57
CA LEU A 77 7.44 4.16 0.45
C LEU A 77 5.96 4.27 0.82
N LEU A 78 5.20 4.98 -0.01
CA LEU A 78 3.75 5.05 0.06
C LEU A 78 3.17 4.40 -1.20
N LEU A 79 2.25 3.47 -0.99
CA LEU A 79 1.49 2.82 -2.05
C LEU A 79 0.02 3.18 -1.86
N SER A 80 -0.63 3.68 -2.91
CA SER A 80 -2.09 3.72 -3.00
C SER A 80 -2.56 2.60 -3.93
N ASP A 81 -3.79 2.13 -3.72
CA ASP A 81 -4.46 1.17 -4.61
C ASP A 81 -5.96 1.41 -4.51
N THR A 82 -6.62 1.55 -5.66
CA THR A 82 -8.08 1.74 -5.71
C THR A 82 -8.77 0.40 -5.94
N HIS A 83 -9.65 0.03 -5.02
CA HIS A 83 -10.43 -1.21 -5.14
C HIS A 83 -11.93 -0.94 -5.21
N HIS A 84 -12.59 -1.57 -6.18
CA HIS A 84 -14.05 -1.62 -6.27
C HIS A 84 -14.56 -2.91 -5.59
N GLY A 85 -15.27 -2.78 -4.46
CA GLY A 85 -15.89 -3.90 -3.74
C GLY A 85 -15.60 -3.95 -2.23
N ASP A 86 -16.10 -4.99 -1.55
CA ASP A 86 -16.15 -5.04 -0.08
C ASP A 86 -14.85 -5.45 0.63
N SER A 87 -13.80 -5.86 -0.10
CA SER A 87 -12.46 -6.02 0.45
C SER A 87 -11.43 -6.13 -0.67
N PRO A 88 -10.23 -5.54 -0.55
CA PRO A 88 -9.17 -5.76 -1.51
C PRO A 88 -8.82 -7.25 -1.55
N ARG A 89 -9.12 -7.92 -2.67
CA ARG A 89 -8.72 -9.33 -2.90
C ARG A 89 -7.22 -9.55 -2.65
N LEU A 90 -6.42 -8.49 -2.75
CA LEU A 90 -4.97 -8.47 -2.68
C LEU A 90 -4.44 -7.94 -1.32
N LEU A 91 -5.32 -7.64 -0.35
CA LEU A 91 -4.90 -7.10 0.96
C LEU A 91 -3.87 -7.99 1.67
N PHE A 92 -3.97 -9.31 1.48
CA PHE A 92 -3.04 -10.28 2.06
C PHE A 92 -1.60 -10.10 1.53
N ILE A 93 -1.45 -9.68 0.28
CA ILE A 93 -0.14 -9.38 -0.33
C ILE A 93 0.44 -8.14 0.35
N TYR A 94 -0.34 -7.07 0.45
CA TYR A 94 0.10 -5.83 1.10
C TYR A 94 0.48 -6.05 2.56
N LYS A 95 -0.32 -6.78 3.33
CA LYS A 95 -0.03 -7.08 4.75
C LYS A 95 1.34 -7.74 4.97
N ARG A 96 1.84 -8.48 3.97
CA ARG A 96 3.15 -9.13 4.05
C ARG A 96 4.31 -8.14 3.93
N TRP A 97 4.16 -7.07 3.16
CA TRP A 97 5.24 -6.17 2.77
C TRP A 97 5.13 -4.77 3.36
N VAL A 98 3.91 -4.36 3.75
CA VAL A 98 3.59 -3.02 4.23
C VAL A 98 3.16 -3.11 5.69
N PRO A 99 3.94 -2.52 6.63
CA PRO A 99 3.67 -2.63 8.06
C PRO A 99 2.44 -1.81 8.51
N THR A 100 2.12 -0.75 7.77
CA THR A 100 1.04 0.17 8.11
C THR A 100 0.12 0.35 6.91
N ILE A 101 -1.10 -0.16 7.02
CA ILE A 101 -2.09 -0.10 5.95
C ILE A 101 -3.30 0.68 6.45
N PHE A 102 -3.73 1.64 5.65
CA PHE A 102 -4.98 2.35 5.87
C PHE A 102 -5.97 2.00 4.76
N THR A 103 -7.22 1.76 5.12
CA THR A 103 -8.31 1.63 4.15
C THR A 103 -9.25 2.81 4.30
N ILE A 104 -9.57 3.46 3.18
CA ILE A 104 -10.47 4.60 3.10
C ILE A 104 -11.74 4.11 2.41
N LYS A 105 -12.90 4.27 3.07
CA LYS A 105 -14.21 3.94 2.49
C LYS A 105 -15.13 5.14 2.59
N GLY A 106 -15.63 5.63 1.46
CA GLY A 106 -16.68 6.65 1.44
C GLY A 106 -18.01 6.09 1.95
N ASP A 107 -18.77 6.89 2.67
CA ASP A 107 -20.12 6.52 3.13
C ASP A 107 -21.25 7.07 2.24
N GLY A 108 -20.89 7.73 1.13
CA GLY A 108 -21.82 8.28 0.15
C GLY A 108 -22.45 9.63 0.54
N SER A 109 -22.12 10.18 1.71
CA SER A 109 -22.72 11.42 2.24
C SER A 109 -21.75 12.60 2.34
N GLY A 110 -20.58 12.52 1.69
CA GLY A 110 -19.52 13.51 1.82
C GLY A 110 -18.59 13.26 3.01
N SER A 111 -18.80 12.16 3.74
CA SER A 111 -17.88 11.63 4.74
C SER A 111 -17.23 10.31 4.30
N PHE A 112 -16.14 9.98 4.97
CA PHE A 112 -15.40 8.75 4.77
C PHE A 112 -14.87 8.21 6.09
N ILE A 113 -14.67 6.90 6.10
CA ILE A 113 -14.13 6.16 7.23
C ILE A 113 -12.71 5.74 6.87
N LEU A 114 -11.76 6.15 7.70
CA LEU A 114 -10.37 5.72 7.69
C LEU A 114 -10.20 4.60 8.71
N LYS A 115 -9.78 3.42 8.27
CA LYS A 115 -9.49 2.29 9.15
C LYS A 115 -8.01 1.93 9.09
N SER A 116 -7.37 1.89 10.25
CA SER A 116 -5.99 1.44 10.42
C SER A 116 -5.97 -0.08 10.60
N ASN A 117 -5.33 -0.77 9.67
CA ASN A 117 -5.10 -2.19 9.72
C ASN A 117 -3.66 -2.43 10.22
N GLY A 118 -3.48 -2.45 11.54
CA GLY A 118 -2.19 -2.75 12.15
C GLY A 118 -1.81 -4.21 11.91
N ASN A 119 -0.62 -4.46 11.34
CA ASN A 119 -0.06 -5.81 11.27
C ASN A 119 0.84 -6.03 12.50
N SER A 120 0.24 -6.36 13.65
CA SER A 120 1.00 -6.68 14.86
C SER A 120 1.65 -8.05 14.70
N GLY A 121 2.87 -8.08 14.17
CA GLY A 121 3.74 -9.24 14.31
C GLY A 121 4.10 -9.40 15.78
N SER A 122 3.51 -10.41 16.45
CA SER A 122 3.64 -10.77 17.88
C SER A 122 2.39 -10.44 18.70
N GLY A 123 1.59 -11.47 19.00
CA GLY A 123 0.81 -11.73 20.22
C GLY A 123 -0.16 -10.69 20.81
N SER A 124 -0.15 -9.45 20.35
CA SER A 124 -1.01 -8.35 20.79
C SER A 124 -2.23 -8.30 19.88
N SER A 125 -3.42 -8.24 20.48
CA SER A 125 -4.68 -8.04 19.76
C SER A 125 -4.52 -6.93 18.72
N VAL A 126 -5.05 -7.17 17.52
CA VAL A 126 -5.07 -6.19 16.43
C VAL A 126 -5.97 -5.05 16.89
N ARG A 127 -5.38 -3.97 17.42
CA ARG A 127 -6.15 -2.76 17.72
C ARG A 127 -6.52 -2.09 16.41
N ILE A 128 -7.69 -2.43 15.90
CA ILE A 128 -8.32 -1.74 14.79
C ILE A 128 -8.72 -0.35 15.31
N ARG A 129 -8.12 0.69 14.73
CA ARG A 129 -8.54 2.07 14.96
C ARG A 129 -9.27 2.58 13.74
N THR A 130 -10.44 3.12 13.98
CA THR A 130 -11.31 3.68 12.95
C THR A 130 -11.52 5.15 13.23
N ALA A 131 -11.43 6.01 12.22
CA ALA A 131 -11.69 7.44 12.33
C ALA A 131 -12.67 7.85 11.23
N LYS A 132 -13.69 8.62 11.59
CA LYS A 132 -14.65 9.18 10.63
C LYS A 132 -14.27 10.62 10.34
N TYR A 133 -14.22 10.95 9.06
CA TYR A 133 -13.94 12.29 8.56
C TYR A 133 -15.07 12.75 7.65
N SER A 134 -15.38 14.05 7.67
CA SER A 134 -16.22 14.70 6.66
C SER A 134 -15.43 15.74 5.88
N ILE A 135 -15.82 15.92 4.61
CA ILE A 135 -15.33 16.98 3.74
C ILE A 135 -16.43 18.04 3.63
N ALA A 136 -16.71 18.73 4.74
CA ALA A 136 -17.69 19.82 4.76
C ALA A 136 -17.02 21.13 4.33
N LEU A 137 -17.63 21.85 3.39
CA LEU A 137 -17.15 23.16 2.93
C LEU A 137 -15.67 23.17 2.47
N GLN A 138 -15.18 22.07 1.88
CA GLN A 138 -13.77 21.88 1.45
C GLN A 138 -12.74 21.73 2.59
N TYR A 139 -13.20 21.56 3.83
CA TYR A 139 -12.33 21.29 4.98
C TYR A 139 -12.39 19.81 5.37
N LEU A 140 -11.25 19.26 5.78
CA LEU A 140 -11.19 17.95 6.42
C LEU A 140 -11.53 18.10 7.91
N ILE A 141 -12.65 17.53 8.34
CA ILE A 141 -13.10 17.57 9.73
C ILE A 141 -13.07 16.16 10.32
N LEU A 142 -12.41 15.99 11.47
CA LEU A 142 -12.48 14.74 12.25
C LEU A 142 -13.78 14.73 13.05
N GLU A 143 -14.66 13.79 12.74
CA GLU A 143 -15.94 13.63 13.46
C GLU A 143 -15.80 12.77 14.72
N GLY A 144 -14.88 11.80 14.70
CA GLY A 144 -14.62 10.94 15.85
C GLY A 144 -13.63 9.82 15.57
N ILE A 145 -13.06 9.28 16.64
CA ILE A 145 -12.18 8.10 16.63
C ILE A 145 -12.85 7.01 17.46
N MET A 146 -12.91 5.81 16.89
CA MET A 146 -13.41 4.59 17.54
C MET A 146 -12.26 3.59 17.64
N GLU A 147 -12.09 3.00 18.82
CA GLU A 147 -11.14 1.91 19.06
C GLU A 147 -11.92 0.62 19.27
N ASP A 148 -11.83 -0.32 18.32
CA ASP A 148 -12.46 -1.63 18.50
C ASP A 148 -11.56 -2.45 19.44
N SER A 149 -12.03 -2.60 20.69
CA SER A 149 -11.47 -3.55 21.64
C SER A 149 -12.16 -4.89 21.41
N GLU A 150 -11.53 -5.82 20.70
CA GLU A 150 -12.03 -7.21 20.71
C GLU A 150 -11.94 -7.73 22.15
N HIS A 151 -13.08 -7.75 22.84
CA HIS A 151 -13.25 -8.50 24.08
C HIS A 151 -13.15 -9.99 23.72
N CYS A 152 -12.04 -10.63 24.09
CA CYS A 152 -11.97 -12.09 24.14
C CYS A 152 -13.04 -12.60 25.12
N LEU A 153 -13.97 -13.41 24.61
CA LEU A 153 -14.69 -14.42 25.38
C LEU A 153 -13.92 -15.74 25.29
#